data_AF-A0AAV8VKN4-F1
#
_entry.id   AF-A0AAV8VKN4-F1
#
_cell.length_a   1.000
_cell.length_b   1.000
_cell.length_c   1.000
_cell.angle_alpha   90.00
_cell.angle_beta   90.00
_cell.angle_gamma   90.00
#
_symmetry.space_group_name_H-M   'P 1'
#
loop_
_entity.id
_entity.type
_entity.pdbx_description
1 polymer ?
#
loop_
_entity_poly.entity_id
_entity_poly.type
_entity_poly.pdbx_seq_one_letter_code
_entity_poly.pdbx_strand_id
1 'polypeptide(L)'
;MHNCSDSSDDDIPESVLNEAKMANMSLLPAKSQGRYEKKYAQFMNWCTEKSVKSLKEEIFLAYFFQLNKVCKPNTLWSRYSMLKSVTKMKNNIDIRFKPKKSKVFNKQEIAKFLHKAPNDVYLMIKIVAIFGLAGACRRDELAKITLDDIEEKEDIVIINIPDSKNHTSRSFVISNKINDGNLMSLYT
;
A
#
# COMPACT_ATOMS: atom_id res chain seq x y z
N MET A 1 16.39 -44.66 34.68
CA MET A 1 16.43 -43.87 33.43
C MET A 1 15.01 -43.41 33.15
N HIS A 2 14.70 -42.16 33.50
CA HIS A 2 13.36 -41.59 33.34
C HIS A 2 13.40 -40.71 32.08
N ASN A 3 12.73 -41.16 31.01
CA ASN A 3 12.63 -40.42 29.75
C ASN A 3 11.45 -39.46 29.89
N CYS A 4 11.74 -38.18 30.13
CA CYS A 4 10.76 -37.11 30.16
C CYS A 4 10.59 -36.60 28.72
N SER A 5 9.65 -37.19 27.99
CA SER A 5 9.18 -36.68 26.71
C SER A 5 8.18 -35.58 26.98
N ASP A 6 8.65 -34.35 27.07
CA ASP A 6 7.83 -33.19 27.40
C ASP A 6 7.71 -32.26 26.19
N SER A 7 6.47 -32.02 25.75
CA SER A 7 5.97 -30.84 25.01
C SER A 7 4.72 -31.23 24.22
N SER A 8 3.63 -31.47 24.95
CA SER A 8 2.26 -31.53 24.45
C SER A 8 1.82 -30.16 23.92
N ASP A 9 1.61 -30.05 22.61
CA ASP A 9 0.91 -28.93 21.95
C ASP A 9 -0.63 -28.99 22.16
N ASP A 10 -1.13 -29.77 23.13
CA ASP A 10 -2.53 -30.22 23.23
C ASP A 10 -3.44 -29.45 24.21
N ASP A 11 -3.05 -28.30 24.77
CA ASP A 11 -3.83 -27.62 25.84
C ASP A 11 -4.36 -26.21 25.49
N ILE A 12 -4.83 -26.00 24.25
CA ILE A 12 -5.58 -24.76 23.93
C ILE A 12 -7.07 -25.10 23.77
N PRO A 13 -7.95 -24.56 24.65
CA PRO A 13 -9.39 -24.75 24.52
C PRO A 13 -9.90 -24.29 23.15
N GLU A 14 -10.78 -25.06 22.53
CA GLU A 14 -11.29 -24.79 21.17
C GLU A 14 -11.96 -23.41 21.06
N SER A 15 -12.59 -22.92 22.14
CA SER A 15 -13.12 -21.56 22.23
C SER A 15 -12.02 -20.50 22.03
N VAL A 16 -10.89 -20.64 22.72
CA VAL A 16 -9.75 -19.73 22.63
C VAL A 16 -9.09 -19.81 21.24
N LEU A 17 -9.00 -21.02 20.67
CA LEU A 17 -8.50 -21.20 19.30
C LEU A 17 -9.42 -20.53 18.26
N ASN A 18 -10.73 -20.60 18.45
CA ASN A 18 -11.71 -19.96 17.59
C ASN A 18 -11.67 -18.43 17.73
N GLU A 19 -11.53 -17.89 18.94
CA GLU A 19 -11.29 -16.47 19.17
C GLU A 19 -9.99 -15.99 18.51
N ALA A 20 -8.90 -16.74 18.62
CA ALA A 20 -7.65 -16.43 17.94
C ALA A 20 -7.78 -16.47 16.40
N LYS A 21 -8.53 -17.45 15.84
CA LYS A 21 -8.84 -17.51 14.40
C LYS A 21 -9.68 -16.31 13.94
N MET A 22 -10.70 -15.93 14.71
CA MET A 22 -11.55 -14.76 14.42
C MET A 22 -10.75 -13.46 14.48
N ALA A 23 -9.94 -13.27 15.52
CA ALA A 23 -9.03 -12.14 15.65
C ALA A 23 -8.06 -12.08 14.45
N ASN A 24 -7.47 -13.20 14.04
CA ASN A 24 -6.59 -13.26 12.88
C ASN A 24 -7.30 -12.96 11.56
N MET A 25 -8.54 -13.42 11.34
CA MET A 25 -9.31 -13.08 10.13
C MET A 25 -9.62 -11.58 10.05
N SER A 26 -9.88 -10.95 11.20
CA SER A 26 -10.13 -9.50 11.27
C SER A 26 -8.93 -8.62 10.88
N LEU A 27 -7.71 -9.20 10.82
CA LEU A 27 -6.49 -8.49 10.41
C LEU A 27 -6.41 -8.26 8.90
N LEU A 28 -7.21 -8.97 8.08
CA LEU A 28 -7.29 -8.67 6.65
C LEU A 28 -8.06 -7.37 6.41
N PRO A 29 -7.61 -6.51 5.48
CA PRO A 29 -8.37 -5.31 5.18
C PRO A 29 -9.75 -5.69 4.60
N ALA A 30 -10.82 -5.37 5.33
CA ALA A 30 -12.20 -5.78 5.03
C ALA A 30 -12.59 -5.51 3.56
N LYS A 31 -12.25 -4.32 3.04
CA LYS A 31 -12.55 -3.93 1.64
C LYS A 31 -11.90 -4.84 0.59
N SER A 32 -10.78 -5.49 0.92
CA SER A 32 -10.00 -6.29 -0.04
C SER A 32 -9.85 -7.75 0.32
N GLN A 33 -10.48 -8.21 1.41
CA GLN A 33 -10.37 -9.58 1.90
C GLN A 33 -10.64 -10.62 0.81
N GLY A 34 -11.73 -10.48 0.05
CA GLY A 34 -12.05 -11.42 -1.04
C GLY A 34 -10.95 -11.51 -2.13
N ARG A 35 -10.17 -10.45 -2.35
CA ARG A 35 -9.02 -10.52 -3.28
C ARG A 35 -7.89 -11.37 -2.71
N TYR A 36 -7.62 -11.25 -1.42
CA TYR A 36 -6.58 -12.02 -0.73
C TYR A 36 -6.96 -13.50 -0.72
N GLU A 37 -8.22 -13.82 -0.37
CA GLU A 37 -8.75 -15.18 -0.39
C GLU A 37 -8.71 -15.80 -1.77
N LYS A 38 -9.13 -15.08 -2.81
CA LYS A 38 -9.06 -15.55 -4.19
C LYS A 38 -7.62 -15.89 -4.60
N LYS A 39 -6.63 -15.09 -4.19
CA LYS A 39 -5.22 -15.37 -4.49
C LYS A 39 -4.69 -16.57 -3.73
N TYR A 40 -5.11 -16.75 -2.48
CA TYR A 40 -4.79 -17.94 -1.71
C TYR A 40 -5.41 -19.21 -2.31
N ALA A 41 -6.69 -19.18 -2.70
CA ALA A 41 -7.34 -20.30 -3.38
C ALA A 41 -6.61 -20.68 -4.69
N GLN A 42 -6.19 -19.70 -5.48
CA GLN A 42 -5.39 -19.96 -6.69
C GLN A 42 -4.06 -20.66 -6.39
N PHE A 43 -3.41 -20.32 -5.27
CA PHE A 43 -2.20 -20.99 -4.81
C PHE A 43 -2.48 -22.42 -4.32
N MET A 44 -3.53 -22.63 -3.53
CA MET A 44 -3.90 -23.96 -3.03
C MET A 44 -4.29 -24.93 -4.15
N ASN A 45 -4.98 -24.45 -5.18
CA ASN A 45 -5.27 -25.25 -6.38
C ASN A 45 -3.98 -25.69 -7.07
N TRP A 46 -3.02 -24.76 -7.24
CA TRP A 46 -1.71 -25.09 -7.80
C TRP A 46 -0.94 -26.10 -6.94
N CYS A 47 -1.01 -26.00 -5.61
CA CYS A 47 -0.43 -27.00 -4.71
C CYS A 47 -1.05 -28.39 -4.90
N THR A 48 -2.37 -28.45 -5.10
CA THR A 48 -3.12 -29.69 -5.36
C THR A 48 -2.70 -30.30 -6.69
N GLU A 49 -2.64 -29.50 -7.76
CA GLU A 49 -2.16 -29.92 -9.09
C GLU A 49 -0.72 -30.46 -9.05
N LYS A 50 0.13 -29.89 -8.20
CA LYS A 50 1.53 -30.32 -8.02
C LYS A 50 1.70 -31.39 -6.94
N SER A 51 0.62 -31.91 -6.37
CA SER A 51 0.64 -32.92 -5.30
C SER A 51 1.53 -32.54 -4.11
N VAL A 52 1.54 -31.25 -3.74
CA VAL A 52 2.33 -30.74 -2.62
C VAL A 52 1.69 -31.16 -1.30
N LYS A 53 2.43 -31.90 -0.47
CA LYS A 53 1.95 -32.42 0.81
C LYS A 53 2.21 -31.51 2.01
N SER A 54 3.17 -30.60 1.91
CA SER A 54 3.58 -29.71 3.00
C SER A 54 3.95 -28.33 2.47
N LEU A 55 3.43 -27.28 3.12
CA LEU A 55 3.73 -25.90 2.77
C LEU A 55 5.04 -25.47 3.44
N LYS A 56 6.04 -25.17 2.61
CA LYS A 56 7.33 -24.61 3.02
C LYS A 56 7.71 -23.45 2.11
N GLU A 57 8.70 -22.66 2.49
CA GLU A 57 9.13 -21.48 1.74
C GLU A 57 9.52 -21.82 0.28
N GLU A 58 10.10 -22.98 0.05
CA GLU A 58 10.52 -23.46 -1.28
C GLU A 58 9.34 -23.62 -2.25
N ILE A 59 8.17 -24.02 -1.73
CA ILE A 59 6.95 -24.16 -2.52
C ILE A 59 6.47 -22.79 -3.01
N PHE A 60 6.53 -21.78 -2.13
CA PHE A 60 6.20 -20.41 -2.50
C PHE A 60 7.18 -19.85 -3.51
N LEU A 61 8.48 -20.10 -3.35
CA LEU A 61 9.50 -19.68 -4.32
C LEU A 61 9.25 -20.30 -5.70
N ALA A 62 8.96 -21.60 -5.77
CA ALA A 62 8.63 -22.27 -7.03
C ALA A 62 7.38 -21.68 -7.70
N TYR A 63 6.33 -21.40 -6.91
CA TYR A 63 5.12 -20.75 -7.40
C TYR A 63 5.40 -19.34 -7.95
N PHE A 64 6.12 -18.50 -7.19
CA PHE A 64 6.44 -17.15 -7.62
C PHE A 64 7.39 -17.12 -8.83
N PHE A 65 8.30 -18.08 -8.93
CA PHE A 65 9.16 -18.23 -10.10
C PHE A 65 8.36 -18.51 -11.37
N GLN A 66 7.32 -19.35 -11.30
CA GLN A 66 6.41 -19.56 -12.42
C GLN A 66 5.60 -18.29 -12.75
N LEU A 67 5.09 -17.61 -11.73
CA LEU A 67 4.34 -16.37 -11.93
C LEU A 67 5.18 -15.24 -12.54
N ASN A 68 6.48 -15.16 -12.23
CA ASN A 68 7.39 -14.17 -12.78
C ASN A 68 7.49 -14.28 -14.32
N LYS A 69 7.37 -15.49 -14.88
CA LYS A 69 7.39 -15.70 -16.33
C LYS A 69 6.18 -15.11 -17.06
N VAL A 70 5.09 -14.85 -16.34
CA VAL A 70 3.80 -14.42 -16.93
C VAL A 70 3.41 -13.01 -16.46
N CYS A 71 3.83 -12.60 -15.26
CA CYS A 71 3.38 -11.37 -14.62
C CYS A 71 4.47 -10.29 -14.62
N LYS A 72 4.05 -9.04 -14.82
CA LYS A 72 4.92 -7.87 -14.57
C LYS A 72 5.36 -7.83 -13.09
N PRO A 73 6.57 -7.30 -12.77
CA PRO A 73 7.10 -7.28 -11.40
C PRO A 73 6.16 -6.71 -10.34
N ASN A 74 5.45 -5.61 -10.63
CA ASN A 74 4.49 -5.01 -9.67
C ASN A 74 3.28 -5.89 -9.39
N THR A 75 2.80 -6.61 -10.41
CA THR A 75 1.70 -7.57 -10.26
C THR A 75 2.15 -8.78 -9.46
N LEU A 76 3.35 -9.29 -9.74
CA LEU A 76 3.97 -10.37 -8.96
C LEU A 76 4.12 -9.96 -7.50
N TRP A 77 4.63 -8.75 -7.24
CA TRP A 77 4.77 -8.19 -5.90
C TRP A 77 3.45 -8.09 -5.15
N SER A 78 2.39 -7.65 -5.83
CA SER A 78 1.05 -7.59 -5.24
C SER A 78 0.54 -8.98 -4.86
N ARG A 79 0.74 -9.99 -5.72
CA ARG A 79 0.38 -11.39 -5.44
C ARG A 79 1.20 -11.96 -4.29
N TYR A 80 2.50 -11.69 -4.28
CA TYR A 80 3.40 -12.05 -3.19
C TYR A 80 2.91 -11.47 -1.86
N SER A 81 2.65 -10.16 -1.82
CA SER A 81 2.24 -9.47 -0.60
C SER A 81 0.91 -10.00 -0.06
N MET A 82 -0.05 -10.27 -0.94
CA MET A 82 -1.33 -10.88 -0.57
C MET A 82 -1.15 -12.28 0.01
N LEU A 83 -0.39 -13.15 -0.67
CA LEU A 83 -0.14 -14.52 -0.20
C LEU A 83 0.64 -14.52 1.11
N LYS A 84 1.69 -13.70 1.24
CA LYS A 84 2.43 -13.55 2.50
C LYS A 84 1.50 -13.25 3.67
N SER A 85 0.59 -12.28 3.52
CA SER A 85 -0.38 -11.96 4.57
C SER A 85 -1.28 -13.14 4.89
N VAL A 86 -1.93 -13.74 3.88
CA VAL A 86 -2.89 -14.85 4.10
C VAL A 86 -2.22 -16.07 4.68
N THR A 87 -1.07 -16.48 4.16
CA THR A 87 -0.35 -17.66 4.64
C THR A 87 0.17 -17.46 6.06
N LYS A 88 0.67 -16.26 6.40
CA LYS A 88 1.05 -15.95 7.79
C LYS A 88 -0.12 -16.13 8.75
N MET A 89 -1.34 -15.74 8.36
CA MET A 89 -2.50 -15.90 9.24
C MET A 89 -3.08 -17.32 9.24
N LYS A 90 -3.16 -17.99 8.09
CA LYS A 90 -3.82 -19.31 7.97
C LYS A 90 -2.91 -20.48 8.31
N ASN A 91 -1.62 -20.35 8.08
CA ASN A 91 -0.66 -21.45 8.19
C ASN A 91 0.52 -21.11 9.11
N ASN A 92 0.57 -19.91 9.68
CA ASN A 92 1.68 -19.43 10.51
C ASN A 92 3.07 -19.50 9.81
N ILE A 93 3.10 -19.34 8.49
CA ILE A 93 4.34 -19.32 7.69
C ILE A 93 4.65 -17.89 7.28
N ASP A 94 5.82 -17.39 7.66
CA ASP A 94 6.32 -16.08 7.22
C ASP A 94 7.27 -16.22 6.03
N ILE A 95 6.83 -15.74 4.87
CA ILE A 95 7.63 -15.71 3.64
C ILE A 95 8.53 -14.47 3.69
N ARG A 96 9.86 -14.62 3.60
CA ARG A 96 10.79 -13.50 3.81
C ARG A 96 11.26 -12.90 2.47
N PHE A 97 10.69 -11.76 2.08
CA PHE A 97 11.20 -10.95 0.98
C PHE A 97 11.11 -9.46 1.30
N LYS A 98 12.13 -8.69 0.89
CA LYS A 98 12.19 -7.24 1.06
C LYS A 98 11.96 -6.54 -0.27
N PRO A 99 10.93 -5.68 -0.41
CA PRO A 99 10.69 -4.94 -1.65
C PRO A 99 11.81 -3.94 -1.94
N LYS A 100 12.08 -3.73 -3.23
CA LYS A 100 12.84 -2.58 -3.70
C LYS A 100 11.94 -1.33 -3.66
N LYS A 101 12.44 -0.25 -3.07
CA LYS A 101 11.72 1.04 -3.07
C LYS A 101 11.60 1.60 -4.50
N SER A 102 10.46 2.22 -4.80
CA SER A 102 10.26 2.95 -6.05
C SER A 102 11.23 4.12 -6.15
N LYS A 103 11.62 4.48 -7.37
CA LYS A 103 12.29 5.76 -7.60
C LYS A 103 11.33 6.88 -7.21
N VAL A 104 11.83 7.86 -6.48
CA VAL A 104 11.10 9.06 -6.08
C VAL A 104 11.82 10.27 -6.67
N PHE A 105 11.05 11.29 -7.05
CA PHE A 105 11.64 12.52 -7.54
C PHE A 105 12.38 13.24 -6.41
N ASN A 106 13.54 13.79 -6.74
CA ASN A 106 14.24 14.70 -5.85
C ASN A 106 13.77 16.15 -6.04
N LYS A 107 14.18 17.04 -5.13
CA LYS A 107 13.83 18.47 -5.15
C LYS A 107 14.16 19.16 -6.49
N GLN A 108 15.31 18.83 -7.09
CA GLN A 108 15.77 19.43 -8.35
C GLN A 108 14.93 18.95 -9.54
N GLU A 109 14.56 17.66 -9.57
CA GLU A 109 13.69 17.10 -10.60
C GLU A 109 12.29 17.69 -10.55
N ILE A 110 11.74 17.86 -9.35
CA ILE A 110 10.44 18.52 -9.15
C ILE A 110 10.49 19.97 -9.63
N ALA A 111 11.49 20.74 -9.18
CA ALA A 111 11.66 22.13 -9.62
C ALA A 111 11.84 22.23 -11.14
N LYS A 112 12.67 21.35 -11.73
CA LYS A 112 12.86 21.28 -13.18
C LYS A 112 11.54 21.02 -13.90
N PHE A 113 10.71 20.11 -13.41
CA PHE A 113 9.39 19.85 -13.99
C PHE A 113 8.47 21.07 -13.88
N LEU A 114 8.36 21.65 -12.68
CA LEU A 114 7.48 22.80 -12.45
C LEU A 114 7.88 24.03 -13.27
N HIS A 115 9.17 24.30 -13.46
CA HIS A 115 9.65 25.46 -14.22
C HIS A 115 9.76 25.21 -15.72
N LYS A 116 10.31 24.06 -16.15
CA LYS A 116 10.69 23.86 -17.56
C LYS A 116 9.63 23.14 -18.40
N ALA A 117 8.70 22.40 -17.79
CA ALA A 117 7.67 21.72 -18.56
C ALA A 117 6.68 22.75 -19.15
N PRO A 118 6.26 22.63 -20.42
CA PRO A 118 5.31 23.57 -21.02
C PRO A 118 3.93 23.54 -20.34
N ASN A 119 3.33 24.71 -20.08
CA ASN A 119 2.04 24.79 -19.38
C ASN A 119 0.86 24.37 -20.26
N ASP A 120 0.91 24.64 -21.55
CA ASP A 120 -0.08 24.19 -22.56
C ASP A 120 -0.30 22.66 -22.53
N VAL A 121 0.71 21.89 -22.15
CA VAL A 121 0.62 20.42 -22.02
C VAL A 121 0.47 19.96 -20.57
N TYR A 122 1.21 20.57 -19.64
CA TYR A 122 1.39 20.03 -18.29
C TYR A 122 0.75 20.86 -17.16
N LEU A 123 0.03 21.94 -17.45
CA LEU A 123 -0.52 22.83 -16.40
C LEU A 123 -1.30 22.04 -15.35
N MET A 124 -2.25 21.19 -15.77
CA MET A 124 -3.04 20.40 -14.82
C MET A 124 -2.16 19.47 -13.98
N ILE A 125 -1.18 18.81 -14.59
CA ILE A 125 -0.28 17.89 -13.87
C ILE A 125 0.61 18.66 -12.88
N LYS A 126 1.05 19.88 -13.22
CA LYS A 126 1.78 20.75 -12.30
C LYS A 126 0.93 21.11 -11.10
N ILE A 127 -0.32 21.52 -11.30
CA ILE A 127 -1.26 21.82 -10.21
C ILE A 127 -1.48 20.59 -9.32
N VAL A 128 -1.71 19.41 -9.91
CA VAL A 128 -1.83 18.15 -9.16
C VAL A 128 -0.57 17.84 -8.37
N ALA A 129 0.62 18.06 -8.94
CA ALA A 129 1.89 17.84 -8.25
C ALA A 129 2.06 18.79 -7.07
N ILE A 130 1.73 20.07 -7.24
CA ILE A 130 1.76 21.09 -6.20
C ILE A 130 0.83 20.71 -5.04
N PHE A 131 -0.42 20.37 -5.34
CA PHE A 131 -1.42 19.98 -4.32
C PHE A 131 -1.00 18.69 -3.62
N GLY A 132 -0.51 17.71 -4.37
CA GLY A 132 -0.01 16.44 -3.84
C GLY A 132 1.19 16.61 -2.90
N LEU A 133 2.12 17.51 -3.24
CA LEU A 133 3.31 17.78 -2.44
C LEU A 133 3.00 18.64 -1.21
N ALA A 134 2.27 19.74 -1.37
CA ALA A 134 1.95 20.67 -0.27
C ALA A 134 0.96 20.07 0.74
N GLY A 135 -0.08 19.37 0.27
CA GLY A 135 -1.12 18.79 1.12
C GLY A 135 -0.91 17.33 1.49
N ALA A 136 0.20 16.71 1.04
CA ALA A 136 0.44 15.27 1.10
C ALA A 136 -0.77 14.46 0.57
N CYS A 137 -1.42 14.98 -0.48
CA CYS A 137 -2.72 14.49 -0.92
C CYS A 137 -2.61 13.13 -1.61
N ARG A 138 -3.51 12.21 -1.25
CA ARG A 138 -3.71 10.95 -1.97
C ARG A 138 -4.45 11.21 -3.28
N ARG A 139 -4.31 10.30 -4.25
CA ARG A 139 -5.01 10.39 -5.54
C ARG A 139 -6.53 10.54 -5.41
N ASP A 140 -7.14 9.84 -4.46
CA ASP A 140 -8.59 9.93 -4.22
C ASP A 140 -9.01 11.28 -3.65
N GLU A 141 -8.16 11.90 -2.80
CA GLU A 141 -8.39 13.25 -2.27
C GLU A 141 -8.27 14.27 -3.41
N LEU A 142 -7.20 14.21 -4.20
CA LEU A 142 -6.98 15.10 -5.35
C LEU A 142 -8.10 15.05 -6.38
N ALA A 143 -8.70 13.88 -6.60
CA ALA A 143 -9.79 13.71 -7.55
C ALA A 143 -11.14 14.26 -7.07
N LYS A 144 -11.27 14.58 -5.77
CA LYS A 144 -12.51 15.06 -5.14
C LYS A 144 -12.49 16.54 -4.82
N ILE A 145 -11.33 17.19 -4.84
CA ILE A 145 -11.21 18.64 -4.63
C ILE A 145 -11.99 19.36 -5.73
N THR A 146 -12.89 20.23 -5.32
CA THR A 146 -13.69 21.10 -6.19
C THR A 146 -13.30 22.56 -6.02
N LEU A 147 -13.91 23.46 -6.80
CA LEU A 147 -13.68 24.90 -6.65
C LEU A 147 -14.21 25.43 -5.32
N ASP A 148 -15.26 24.82 -4.77
CA ASP A 148 -15.83 25.20 -3.47
C ASP A 148 -14.88 24.89 -2.30
N ASP A 149 -13.90 24.01 -2.53
CA ASP A 149 -12.88 23.64 -1.55
C ASP A 149 -11.65 24.58 -1.58
N ILE A 150 -11.64 25.58 -2.46
CA ILE A 150 -10.51 26.48 -2.68
C ILE A 150 -10.88 27.90 -2.24
N GLU A 151 -10.14 28.42 -1.25
CA GLU A 151 -10.25 29.81 -0.82
C GLU A 151 -9.01 30.58 -1.28
N GLU A 152 -9.23 31.61 -2.10
CA GLU A 152 -8.18 32.53 -2.52
C GLU A 152 -8.16 33.76 -1.61
N LYS A 153 -6.97 34.10 -1.11
CA LYS A 153 -6.66 35.34 -0.39
C LYS A 153 -5.45 35.97 -1.07
N GLU A 154 -5.22 37.27 -0.87
CA GLU A 154 -4.25 38.08 -1.64
C GLU A 154 -2.94 37.36 -2.01
N ASP A 155 -2.24 36.78 -1.03
CA ASP A 155 -0.94 36.12 -1.23
C ASP A 155 -0.95 34.60 -1.05
N ILE A 156 -2.11 34.02 -0.72
CA ILE A 156 -2.22 32.61 -0.34
C ILE A 156 -3.48 31.95 -0.90
N VAL A 157 -3.34 30.68 -1.24
CA VAL A 157 -4.46 29.79 -1.56
C VAL A 157 -4.59 28.78 -0.44
N ILE A 158 -5.79 28.66 0.12
CA ILE A 158 -6.13 27.67 1.13
C ILE A 158 -6.96 26.58 0.45
N ILE A 159 -6.56 25.33 0.62
CA ILE A 159 -7.23 24.19 0.01
C ILE A 159 -7.75 23.30 1.12
N ASN A 160 -9.06 23.13 1.16
CA ASN A 160 -9.75 22.23 2.05
C ASN A 160 -9.81 20.83 1.39
N ILE A 161 -9.41 19.80 2.12
CA ILE A 161 -9.49 18.42 1.62
C ILE A 161 -10.81 17.82 2.10
N PRO A 162 -11.75 17.52 1.18
CA PRO A 162 -13.01 16.91 1.55
C PRO A 162 -12.77 15.53 2.18
N ASP A 163 -13.65 15.14 3.10
CA ASP A 163 -13.41 14.00 3.97
C ASP A 163 -13.12 12.72 3.16
N SER A 164 -12.00 12.10 3.49
CA SER A 164 -11.60 10.83 2.88
C SER A 164 -12.03 9.67 3.78
N LYS A 165 -11.76 8.44 3.35
CA LYS A 165 -12.22 7.19 3.97
C LYS A 165 -11.95 7.01 5.48
N ASN A 166 -11.19 7.92 6.11
CA ASN A 166 -10.75 7.85 7.51
C ASN A 166 -11.22 9.04 8.39
N HIS A 167 -12.21 9.83 7.97
CA HIS A 167 -12.91 10.80 8.82
C HIS A 167 -12.02 11.88 9.47
N THR A 168 -11.15 12.51 8.68
CA THR A 168 -10.39 13.68 9.13
C THR A 168 -10.29 14.68 7.99
N SER A 169 -11.16 15.69 8.02
CA SER A 169 -11.02 16.89 7.21
C SER A 169 -9.72 17.60 7.58
N ARG A 170 -8.97 18.06 6.58
CA ARG A 170 -7.75 18.86 6.78
C ARG A 170 -7.64 19.89 5.69
N SER A 171 -6.88 20.95 5.93
CA SER A 171 -6.55 21.95 4.92
C SER A 171 -5.04 22.16 4.84
N PHE A 172 -4.60 22.74 3.72
CA PHE A 172 -3.21 23.16 3.54
C PHE A 172 -3.16 24.49 2.80
N VAL A 173 -2.05 25.20 2.95
CA VAL A 173 -1.86 26.54 2.40
C VAL A 173 -0.74 26.50 1.37
N ILE A 174 -0.98 27.12 0.22
CA ILE A 174 0.03 27.42 -0.79
C ILE A 174 0.25 28.92 -0.78
N SER A 175 1.49 29.36 -0.60
CA SER A 175 1.86 30.77 -0.60
C SER A 175 2.88 31.07 -1.69
N ASN A 176 2.89 32.31 -2.16
CA ASN A 176 3.92 32.82 -3.06
C ASN A 176 5.23 33.22 -2.33
N LYS A 177 5.20 33.32 -1.00
CA LYS A 177 6.35 33.78 -0.19
C LYS A 177 7.35 32.65 0.11
N ILE A 178 8.64 32.97 -0.11
CA ILE A 178 9.79 32.10 0.17
C ILE A 178 9.96 32.00 1.69
N ASN A 179 9.75 30.81 2.26
CA ASN A 179 10.31 30.47 3.56
C ASN A 179 11.33 29.37 3.35
N ASP A 180 12.56 29.60 3.85
CA ASP A 180 13.81 28.81 3.74
C ASP A 180 13.73 27.38 4.33
N GLY A 181 12.70 26.63 3.97
CA GLY A 181 12.44 25.27 4.44
C GLY A 181 11.29 24.57 3.74
N ASN A 182 10.41 25.29 3.02
CA ASN A 182 9.30 24.71 2.28
C ASN A 182 9.46 24.88 0.77
N LEU A 183 9.37 23.75 0.07
CA LEU A 183 9.48 23.63 -1.38
C LEU A 183 8.24 24.20 -2.06
N MET A 184 8.04 25.52 -2.10
CA MET A 184 7.00 26.11 -2.94
C MET A 184 7.44 27.49 -3.42
N SER A 185 8.10 27.52 -4.58
CA SER A 185 8.23 28.73 -5.40
C SER A 185 7.31 28.58 -6.61
N LEU A 186 6.31 29.45 -6.77
CA LEU A 186 5.49 29.50 -7.97
C LEU A 186 5.29 30.95 -8.41
N TYR A 187 5.57 31.19 -9.69
CA TYR A 187 5.29 32.40 -10.49
C TYR A 187 6.32 33.54 -10.42
N THR A 188 7.35 33.43 -11.27
CA THR A 188 7.55 34.31 -12.44
C THR A 188 8.21 33.50 -13.55
#